data_AF-A0A841EFN8-F1
#
_entry.id   AF-A0A841EFN8-F1
#
_cell.length_a   1.000
_cell.length_b   1.000
_cell.length_c   1.000
_cell.angle_alpha   90.00
_cell.angle_beta   90.00
_cell.angle_gamma   90.00
#
_symmetry.space_group_name_H-M   'P 1'
#
loop_
_entity.id
_entity.type
_entity.pdbx_description
1 polymer ?
#
loop_
_entity_poly.entity_id
_entity_poly.type
_entity_poly.pdbx_seq_one_letter_code
_entity_poly.pdbx_strand_id
1 'polypeptide(L)'
;MIDKKTASGTKKSVSFWNEKWVDIPFNEVENPPVYKVSNYGRLKSFQNDPIQGDIINGSKIQGYKSLNIRAKGNKSLNRYVHKLVAEFFLEKQNEEQKFVIHLDHDKLNNHWENLKWVSRDEMTIHNRENPAVKDRVIPKRTKNYKLTESKVIMIKKMLRSDKNRLKMIAKQFGITHTQLNRIRSGENWGHVKLED
;
A
#
# COMPACT_ATOMS: atom_id res chain seq x y z
N MET A 1 7.08 -39.30 31.18
CA MET A 1 7.36 -39.58 29.75
C MET A 1 6.21 -39.02 28.93
N ILE A 2 6.50 -38.09 28.03
CA ILE A 2 5.89 -37.88 26.70
C ILE A 2 6.64 -36.66 26.14
N ASP A 3 7.72 -36.95 25.42
CA ASP A 3 8.49 -35.97 24.68
C ASP A 3 7.68 -35.51 23.46
N LYS A 4 7.25 -34.25 23.45
CA LYS A 4 6.78 -33.60 22.22
C LYS A 4 7.99 -33.11 21.43
N LYS A 5 8.55 -33.98 20.59
CA LYS A 5 9.44 -33.57 19.49
C LYS A 5 8.63 -32.75 18.48
N THR A 6 8.78 -31.44 18.53
CA THR A 6 8.37 -30.54 17.43
C THR A 6 9.30 -30.75 16.25
N ALA A 7 8.74 -31.25 15.15
CA ALA A 7 9.44 -31.40 13.89
C ALA A 7 9.83 -30.02 13.33
N SER A 8 11.10 -29.66 13.47
CA SER A 8 11.74 -28.59 12.72
C SER A 8 11.94 -29.07 11.28
N GLY A 9 10.95 -28.79 10.43
CA GLY A 9 11.09 -28.97 8.99
C GLY A 9 12.12 -27.99 8.46
N THR A 10 13.32 -28.48 8.15
CA THR A 10 14.37 -27.72 7.45
C THR A 10 13.85 -27.34 6.07
N LYS A 11 13.36 -26.12 5.92
CA LYS A 11 13.15 -25.52 4.60
C LYS A 11 14.52 -25.44 3.93
N LYS A 12 14.80 -26.36 3.00
CA LYS A 12 15.98 -26.30 2.14
C LYS A 12 16.02 -24.91 1.51
N SER A 13 17.02 -24.12 1.88
CA SER A 13 17.28 -22.82 1.30
C SER A 13 17.58 -23.01 -0.18
N VAL A 14 16.62 -22.70 -1.04
CA VAL A 14 16.84 -22.65 -2.49
C VAL A 14 17.92 -21.60 -2.73
N SER A 15 19.08 -22.03 -3.24
CA SER A 15 20.15 -21.13 -3.65
C SER A 15 19.94 -20.78 -5.12
N PHE A 16 20.00 -19.50 -5.48
CA PHE A 16 19.94 -19.06 -6.88
C PHE A 16 21.35 -18.75 -7.36
N TRP A 17 21.72 -19.25 -8.54
CA TRP A 17 23.09 -19.20 -9.06
C TRP A 17 23.60 -17.77 -9.30
N ASN A 18 22.70 -16.83 -9.59
CA ASN A 18 22.96 -15.41 -9.84
C ASN A 18 22.51 -14.51 -8.68
N GLU A 19 22.28 -15.08 -7.48
CA GLU A 19 21.93 -14.26 -6.33
C GLU A 19 23.15 -13.47 -5.85
N LYS A 20 22.98 -12.14 -5.80
CA LYS A 20 23.96 -11.19 -5.29
C LYS A 20 23.44 -10.63 -3.97
N TRP A 21 24.33 -10.55 -2.97
CA TRP A 21 24.02 -10.02 -1.64
C TRP A 21 24.81 -8.73 -1.41
N VAL A 22 24.14 -7.71 -0.86
CA VAL A 22 24.74 -6.41 -0.53
C VAL A 22 24.40 -6.03 0.91
N ASP A 23 25.33 -5.35 1.58
CA ASP A 23 25.16 -4.85 2.94
C ASP A 23 24.16 -3.70 2.98
N ILE A 24 23.29 -3.71 4.00
CA ILE A 24 22.34 -2.63 4.23
C ILE A 24 22.96 -1.67 5.26
N PRO A 25 23.28 -0.42 4.88
CA PRO A 25 23.87 0.56 5.78
C PRO A 25 22.83 1.14 6.73
N PHE A 26 23.21 1.29 8.00
CA PHE A 26 22.39 1.90 9.05
C PHE A 26 23.14 3.03 9.75
N ASN A 27 23.46 4.09 9.00
CA ASN A 27 24.26 5.24 9.47
C ASN A 27 23.60 6.02 10.62
N GLU A 28 22.29 5.84 10.82
CA GLU A 28 21.50 6.50 11.86
C GLU A 28 21.56 5.77 13.21
N VAL A 29 22.20 4.60 13.28
CA VAL A 29 22.20 3.72 14.46
C VAL A 29 23.64 3.51 14.93
N GLU A 30 23.89 3.75 16.21
CA GLU A 30 25.15 3.39 16.85
C GLU A 30 25.25 1.87 17.00
N ASN A 31 26.32 1.27 16.47
CA ASN A 31 26.56 -0.19 16.44
C ASN A 31 25.37 -0.99 15.88
N PRO A 32 24.99 -0.79 14.61
CA PRO A 32 23.84 -1.45 14.04
C PRO A 32 24.09 -2.95 13.86
N PRO A 33 23.04 -3.79 14.05
CA PRO A 33 23.09 -5.17 13.57
C PRO A 33 23.32 -5.22 12.07
N VAL A 34 24.15 -6.18 11.65
CA VAL A 34 24.50 -6.37 10.24
C VAL A 34 23.41 -7.16 9.53
N TYR A 35 22.92 -6.59 8.42
CA TYR A 35 21.95 -7.23 7.53
C TYR A 35 22.38 -7.08 6.08
N LYS A 36 22.04 -8.09 5.28
CA LYS A 36 22.20 -8.07 3.82
C LYS A 36 20.85 -8.21 3.12
N VAL A 37 20.71 -7.58 1.97
CA VAL A 37 19.59 -7.79 1.04
C VAL A 37 20.13 -8.43 -0.23
N SER A 38 19.35 -9.33 -0.84
CA SER A 38 19.69 -9.89 -2.14
C SER A 38 18.90 -9.28 -3.29
N ASN A 39 19.39 -9.42 -4.52
CA ASN A 39 18.66 -9.04 -5.74
C ASN A 39 17.34 -9.84 -5.92
N TYR A 40 17.14 -10.91 -5.15
CA TYR A 40 15.87 -11.65 -5.04
C TYR A 40 14.93 -11.12 -3.96
N GLY A 41 15.29 -10.02 -3.27
CA GLY A 41 14.51 -9.47 -2.17
C GLY A 41 14.48 -10.36 -0.93
N ARG A 42 15.52 -11.19 -0.76
CA ARG A 42 15.75 -11.95 0.48
C ARG A 42 16.55 -11.09 1.46
N LEU A 43 16.33 -11.33 2.73
CA LEU A 43 17.04 -10.65 3.81
C LEU A 43 17.87 -11.69 4.56
N LYS A 44 19.08 -11.31 4.94
CA LYS A 44 19.98 -12.12 5.75
C LYS A 44 20.43 -11.32 6.97
N SER A 45 20.39 -11.93 8.15
CA SER A 45 20.80 -11.33 9.43
C SER A 45 22.04 -12.03 9.96
N PHE A 46 23.01 -11.26 10.45
CA PHE A 46 24.26 -11.77 11.02
C PHE A 46 24.30 -11.64 12.55
N GLN A 47 23.14 -11.49 13.20
CA GLN A 47 23.05 -11.34 14.66
C GLN A 47 23.27 -12.65 15.42
N ASN A 48 22.71 -13.76 14.92
CA ASN A 48 22.83 -15.06 15.57
C ASN A 48 24.00 -15.89 15.02
N ASP A 49 24.19 -15.85 13.70
CA ASP A 49 25.33 -16.45 13.00
C ASP A 49 26.14 -15.34 12.30
N PRO A 50 27.21 -14.83 12.93
CA PRO A 50 28.05 -13.78 12.35
C PRO A 50 28.83 -14.21 11.10
N ILE A 51 28.98 -15.51 10.85
CA ILE A 51 29.81 -16.05 9.77
C ILE A 51 28.96 -16.30 8.52
N GLN A 52 27.89 -17.09 8.64
CA GLN A 52 27.08 -17.49 7.47
C GLN A 52 25.84 -16.61 7.29
N GLY A 53 25.31 -16.07 8.39
CA GLY A 53 24.07 -15.30 8.46
C GLY A 53 22.81 -16.13 8.18
N ASP A 54 21.74 -15.81 8.90
CA ASP A 54 20.44 -16.47 8.78
C ASP A 54 19.53 -15.76 7.77
N ILE A 55 18.89 -16.50 6.88
CA ILE A 55 17.83 -15.93 6.02
C ILE A 55 16.60 -15.64 6.87
N ILE A 56 16.17 -14.38 6.86
CA ILE A 56 15.00 -13.91 7.61
C ILE A 56 13.88 -13.47 6.67
N ASN A 57 12.64 -13.60 7.14
CA ASN A 57 11.46 -13.18 6.38
C ASN A 57 11.15 -11.67 6.55
N GLY A 58 11.64 -11.04 7.62
CA GLY A 58 11.23 -9.69 7.99
C GLY A 58 9.76 -9.61 8.40
N SER A 59 9.22 -8.39 8.41
CA SER A 59 7.84 -8.06 8.76
C SER A 59 7.04 -7.62 7.52
N LYS A 60 5.73 -7.41 7.67
CA LYS A 60 4.87 -6.84 6.63
C LYS A 60 4.21 -5.54 7.12
N ILE A 61 4.33 -4.47 6.33
CA ILE A 61 3.70 -3.17 6.59
C ILE A 61 2.90 -2.78 5.35
N GLN A 62 1.58 -2.60 5.48
CA GLN A 62 0.67 -2.28 4.37
C GLN A 62 0.79 -3.23 3.16
N GLY A 63 1.09 -4.51 3.43
CA GLY A 63 1.29 -5.55 2.43
C GLY A 63 2.72 -5.63 1.86
N TYR A 64 3.60 -4.67 2.16
CA TYR A 64 5.00 -4.70 1.72
C TYR A 64 5.88 -5.41 2.73
N LYS A 65 6.85 -6.18 2.22
CA LYS A 65 7.91 -6.77 3.04
C LYS A 65 8.84 -5.67 3.57
N SER A 66 9.16 -5.71 4.86
CA SER A 66 10.00 -4.70 5.53
C SER A 66 10.97 -5.32 6.53
N LEU A 67 12.15 -4.72 6.64
CA LEU A 67 13.11 -4.96 7.71
C LEU A 67 12.85 -3.96 8.84
N ASN A 68 12.54 -4.47 10.04
CA ASN A 68 12.41 -3.66 11.25
C ASN A 68 13.68 -3.79 12.08
N ILE A 69 14.21 -2.67 12.55
CA ILE A 69 15.41 -2.63 13.37
C ILE A 69 15.10 -1.83 14.62
N ARG A 70 15.45 -2.40 15.77
CA ARG A 70 15.34 -1.74 17.06
C ARG A 70 16.67 -1.04 17.34
N ALA A 71 16.67 0.29 17.34
CA ALA A 71 17.81 1.08 17.75
C ALA A 71 17.76 1.33 19.27
N LYS A 72 18.92 1.67 19.85
CA LYS A 72 19.04 2.06 21.26
C LYS A 72 18.16 3.29 21.53
N GLY A 73 17.42 3.29 22.64
CA GLY A 73 16.48 4.39 22.99
C GLY A 73 15.06 4.23 22.46
N ASN A 74 14.60 3.00 22.21
CA ASN A 74 13.21 2.66 21.83
C ASN A 74 12.74 3.23 20.48
N LYS A 75 13.67 3.70 19.64
CA LYS A 75 13.39 4.09 18.26
C LYS A 75 13.44 2.85 17.37
N SER A 76 12.41 2.65 16.55
CA SER A 76 12.40 1.57 15.55
C SER A 76 12.53 2.16 14.15
N LEU A 77 13.45 1.62 13.37
CA LEU A 77 13.62 1.96 11.97
C LEU A 77 12.96 0.88 11.11
N ASN A 78 12.21 1.31 10.10
CA ASN A 78 11.62 0.42 9.12
C ASN A 78 12.20 0.73 7.75
N ARG A 79 12.73 -0.28 7.08
CA ARG A 79 13.18 -0.20 5.68
C ARG A 79 12.37 -1.18 4.83
N TYR A 80 11.78 -0.70 3.74
CA TYR A 80 11.02 -1.55 2.83
C TYR A 80 11.97 -2.34 1.92
N VAL A 81 11.73 -3.64 1.76
CA VAL A 81 12.63 -4.52 0.99
C VAL A 81 12.69 -4.11 -0.47
N HIS A 82 11.55 -3.83 -1.12
CA HIS A 82 11.55 -3.36 -2.51
C HIS A 82 12.39 -2.09 -2.72
N LYS A 83 12.39 -1.16 -1.76
CA LYS A 83 13.21 0.05 -1.85
C LYS A 83 14.69 -0.27 -1.73
N LEU A 84 15.07 -1.11 -0.77
CA LEU A 84 16.45 -1.57 -0.62
C LEU A 84 16.94 -2.26 -1.89
N VAL A 85 16.15 -3.19 -2.45
CA VAL A 85 16.51 -3.86 -3.70
C VAL A 85 16.67 -2.84 -4.84
N ALA A 86 15.72 -1.92 -4.98
CA ALA A 86 15.81 -0.89 -6.02
C ALA A 86 16.96 0.09 -5.83
N GLU A 87 17.36 0.39 -4.60
CA GLU A 87 18.50 1.26 -4.29
C GLU A 87 19.84 0.61 -4.67
N PHE A 88 19.97 -0.71 -4.53
CA PHE A 88 21.25 -1.41 -4.78
C PHE A 88 21.36 -2.09 -6.13
N PHE A 89 20.25 -2.45 -6.77
CA PHE A 89 20.26 -3.27 -7.99
C PHE A 89 19.59 -2.59 -9.18
N LEU A 90 19.04 -1.38 -9.01
CA LEU A 90 18.41 -0.63 -10.08
C LEU A 90 19.00 0.77 -10.19
N GLU A 91 19.26 1.19 -11.42
CA GLU A 91 19.66 2.55 -11.73
C GLU A 91 18.42 3.44 -11.94
N LYS A 92 18.53 4.69 -11.52
CA LYS A 92 17.56 5.73 -11.85
C LYS A 92 17.94 6.34 -13.19
N GLN A 93 16.96 6.52 -14.06
CA GLN A 93 17.13 7.18 -15.35
C GLN A 93 17.12 8.71 -15.21
N ASN A 94 16.41 9.24 -14.21
CA ASN A 94 16.34 10.67 -13.94
C ASN A 94 16.02 10.96 -12.46
N GLU A 95 16.14 12.24 -12.06
CA GLU A 95 15.90 12.69 -10.68
C GLU A 95 14.41 12.74 -10.27
N GLU A 96 13.49 12.70 -11.24
CA GLU A 96 12.06 12.69 -10.99
C GLU A 96 11.57 11.32 -10.51
N GLN A 97 12.34 10.27 -10.78
CA GLN A 97 12.07 8.89 -10.36
C GLN A 97 12.34 8.69 -8.86
N LYS A 98 11.35 9.09 -8.06
CA LYS A 98 11.40 9.05 -6.59
C LYS A 98 10.65 7.86 -5.97
N PHE A 99 9.90 7.11 -6.77
CA PHE A 99 9.05 6.01 -6.30
C PHE A 99 9.48 4.69 -6.92
N VAL A 100 9.22 3.59 -6.21
CA VAL A 100 9.50 2.22 -6.69
C VAL A 100 8.16 1.51 -6.81
N ILE A 101 7.92 0.90 -7.96
CA ILE A 101 6.73 0.08 -8.23
C ILE A 101 7.12 -1.39 -8.46
N HIS A 102 6.15 -2.28 -8.24
CA HIS A 102 6.18 -3.68 -8.62
C HIS A 102 5.45 -3.85 -9.95
N LEU A 103 6.13 -4.32 -10.99
CA LEU A 103 5.58 -4.43 -12.35
C LEU A 103 4.36 -5.36 -12.40
N ASP A 104 4.39 -6.45 -11.63
CA ASP A 104 3.31 -7.44 -11.51
C ASP A 104 2.21 -7.08 -10.49
N HIS A 105 2.32 -5.92 -9.82
CA HIS A 105 1.47 -5.49 -8.70
C HIS A 105 1.52 -6.37 -7.43
N ASP A 106 2.37 -7.41 -7.38
CA ASP A 106 2.61 -8.19 -6.16
C ASP A 106 3.69 -7.55 -5.30
N LYS A 107 3.25 -6.93 -4.20
CA LYS A 107 4.10 -6.26 -3.19
C LYS A 107 5.10 -7.19 -2.50
N LEU A 108 4.94 -8.51 -2.63
CA LEU A 108 5.84 -9.52 -2.08
C LEU A 108 6.88 -10.02 -3.08
N ASN A 109 6.67 -9.83 -4.39
CA ASN A 109 7.64 -10.15 -5.43
C ASN A 109 8.73 -9.07 -5.53
N ASN A 110 9.72 -9.16 -4.66
CA ASN A 110 10.79 -8.18 -4.54
C ASN A 110 12.03 -8.51 -5.40
N HIS A 111 11.88 -9.32 -6.45
CA HIS A 111 12.97 -9.57 -7.40
C HIS A 111 13.30 -8.28 -8.16
N TRP A 112 14.59 -7.98 -8.32
CA TRP A 112 15.06 -6.71 -8.89
C TRP A 112 14.45 -6.41 -10.28
N GLU A 113 14.29 -7.42 -11.15
CA GLU A 113 13.67 -7.25 -12.48
C GLU A 113 12.17 -6.92 -12.41
N ASN A 114 11.49 -7.26 -11.30
CA ASN A 114 10.09 -6.92 -11.09
C ASN A 114 9.91 -5.50 -10.51
N LEU A 115 11.00 -4.80 -10.21
CA LEU A 115 10.96 -3.46 -9.65
C LEU A 115 11.27 -2.42 -10.72
N LYS A 116 10.76 -1.21 -10.55
CA LYS A 116 11.11 -0.08 -11.41
C LYS A 116 11.04 1.24 -10.65
N TRP A 117 12.05 2.09 -10.84
CA TRP A 117 12.03 3.49 -10.42
C TRP A 117 11.12 4.30 -11.35
N VAL A 118 10.19 5.06 -10.79
CA VAL A 118 9.17 5.82 -11.53
C VAL A 118 8.87 7.17 -10.89
N SER A 119 8.33 8.08 -11.69
CA SER A 119 7.77 9.35 -11.25
C SER A 119 6.44 9.16 -10.51
N ARG A 120 5.93 10.23 -9.89
CA ARG A 120 4.63 10.19 -9.20
C ARG A 120 3.47 9.91 -10.15
N ASP A 121 3.54 10.44 -11.37
CA ASP A 121 2.47 10.32 -12.35
C ASP A 121 2.43 8.90 -12.91
N GLU A 122 3.59 8.34 -13.25
CA GLU A 122 3.74 6.94 -13.66
C GLU A 122 3.25 5.98 -12.57
N MET A 123 3.63 6.19 -11.31
CA MET A 123 3.13 5.40 -10.17
C MET A 123 1.60 5.45 -10.08
N THR A 124 1.01 6.64 -10.30
CA THR A 124 -0.44 6.83 -10.23
C THR A 124 -1.14 6.09 -11.37
N ILE A 125 -0.59 6.16 -12.59
CA ILE A 125 -1.11 5.42 -13.74
C ILE A 125 -1.01 3.91 -13.47
N HIS A 126 0.15 3.40 -13.07
CA HIS A 126 0.36 1.99 -12.73
C HIS A 126 -0.65 1.48 -11.68
N ASN A 127 -0.90 2.27 -10.64
CA ASN A 127 -1.87 1.91 -9.61
C ASN A 127 -3.32 1.88 -10.12
N ARG A 128 -3.69 2.73 -11.09
CA ARG A 128 -5.02 2.66 -11.73
C ARG A 128 -5.16 1.43 -12.62
N GLU A 129 -4.06 0.99 -13.22
CA GLU A 129 -4.01 -0.19 -14.08
C GLU A 129 -4.05 -1.51 -13.30
N ASN A 130 -3.81 -1.45 -11.97
CA ASN A 130 -3.85 -2.62 -11.11
C ASN A 130 -5.20 -3.37 -11.21
N PRO A 131 -5.20 -4.67 -11.59
CA PRO A 131 -6.42 -5.49 -11.69
C PRO A 131 -7.26 -5.48 -10.41
N ALA A 132 -6.62 -5.52 -9.24
CA ALA A 132 -7.33 -5.48 -7.95
C ALA A 132 -8.07 -4.15 -7.70
N VAL A 133 -7.69 -3.08 -8.42
CA VAL A 133 -8.37 -1.78 -8.38
C VAL A 133 -9.47 -1.73 -9.45
N LYS A 134 -9.20 -2.18 -10.68
CA LYS A 134 -10.17 -2.21 -11.79
C LYS A 134 -11.34 -3.15 -11.52
N ASP A 135 -11.03 -4.35 -11.04
CA ASP A 135 -12.01 -5.41 -10.77
C ASP A 135 -12.64 -5.27 -9.39
N ARG A 136 -12.35 -4.17 -8.69
CA ARG A 136 -12.91 -3.92 -7.38
C ARG A 136 -14.43 -3.79 -7.50
N VAL A 137 -15.14 -4.80 -7.01
CA VAL A 137 -16.60 -4.77 -6.90
C VAL A 137 -17.00 -3.59 -6.04
N ILE A 138 -17.62 -2.58 -6.65
CA ILE A 138 -18.15 -1.43 -5.94
C ILE A 138 -19.38 -1.92 -5.15
N PRO A 139 -19.39 -1.80 -3.81
CA PRO A 139 -20.53 -2.21 -3.02
C PRO A 139 -21.79 -1.49 -3.54
N LYS A 140 -22.80 -2.27 -3.96
CA LYS A 140 -24.09 -1.69 -4.32
C LYS A 140 -24.67 -1.00 -3.08
N ARG A 141 -25.12 0.24 -3.25
CA ARG A 141 -25.76 0.99 -2.16
C ARG A 141 -27.02 0.24 -1.75
N THR A 142 -27.04 -0.27 -0.53
CA THR A 142 -28.21 -0.93 0.08
C THR A 142 -29.18 0.10 0.64
N LYS A 143 -30.39 -0.33 1.04
CA LYS A 143 -31.43 0.56 1.62
C LYS A 143 -30.97 1.31 2.89
N ASN A 144 -29.96 0.81 3.58
CA ASN A 144 -29.41 1.39 4.81
C ASN A 144 -28.41 2.53 4.56
N TYR A 145 -28.08 2.83 3.31
CA TYR A 145 -27.23 3.98 2.99
C TYR A 145 -27.92 5.29 3.35
N LYS A 146 -27.13 6.25 3.82
CA LYS A 146 -27.59 7.59 4.23
C LYS A 146 -28.40 8.28 3.13
N LEU A 147 -27.96 8.12 1.88
CA LEU A 147 -28.64 8.57 0.68
C LEU A 147 -29.07 7.39 -0.19
N THR A 148 -30.36 7.35 -0.51
CA THR A 148 -30.98 6.48 -1.52
C THR A 148 -31.46 7.34 -2.68
N GLU A 149 -31.80 6.73 -3.82
CA GLU A 149 -32.36 7.46 -4.97
C GLU A 149 -33.57 8.32 -4.57
N SER A 150 -34.49 7.77 -3.80
CA SER A 150 -35.67 8.51 -3.30
C SER A 150 -35.28 9.74 -2.47
N LYS A 151 -34.29 9.62 -1.58
CA LYS A 151 -33.78 10.76 -0.79
C LYS A 151 -33.11 11.80 -1.68
N VAL A 152 -32.39 11.37 -2.71
CA VAL A 152 -31.73 12.27 -3.66
C VAL A 152 -32.77 13.00 -4.53
N ILE A 153 -33.84 12.33 -4.95
CA ILE A 153 -34.99 12.97 -5.62
C ILE A 153 -35.58 14.05 -4.72
N MET A 154 -35.81 13.76 -3.43
CA MET A 154 -36.30 14.76 -2.47
C MET A 154 -35.33 15.95 -2.34
N ILE A 155 -34.03 15.68 -2.20
CA ILE A 155 -33.00 16.73 -2.16
C ILE A 155 -33.06 17.59 -3.43
N LYS A 156 -33.11 16.99 -4.62
CA LYS A 156 -33.17 17.72 -5.90
C LYS A 156 -34.46 18.55 -6.03
N LYS A 157 -35.61 18.04 -5.57
CA LYS A 157 -36.88 18.81 -5.49
C LYS A 157 -36.75 19.99 -4.54
N MET A 158 -36.16 19.79 -3.35
CA MET A 158 -35.93 20.88 -2.39
C MET A 158 -34.95 21.93 -2.90
N LEU A 159 -33.96 21.54 -3.71
CA LEU A 159 -32.99 22.44 -4.35
C LEU A 159 -33.60 23.27 -5.49
N ARG A 160 -34.69 22.82 -6.14
CA ARG A 160 -35.44 23.64 -7.12
C ARG A 160 -36.25 24.76 -6.43
N SER A 161 -36.55 24.63 -5.14
CA SER A 161 -37.30 25.63 -4.39
C SER A 161 -36.37 26.64 -3.72
N ASP A 162 -36.51 27.92 -4.03
CA ASP A 162 -35.68 29.01 -3.48
C ASP A 162 -35.96 29.30 -1.99
N LYS A 163 -36.99 28.66 -1.41
CA LYS A 163 -37.34 28.82 0.01
C LYS A 163 -36.37 28.09 0.96
N ASN A 164 -35.58 27.16 0.44
CA ASN A 164 -34.76 26.28 1.27
C ASN A 164 -33.29 26.69 1.31
N ARG A 165 -32.82 27.14 2.47
CA ARG A 165 -31.37 27.37 2.68
C ARG A 165 -30.63 26.04 2.56
N LEU A 166 -29.58 26.00 1.73
CA LEU A 166 -28.76 24.80 1.50
C LEU A 166 -28.24 24.13 2.79
N LYS A 167 -27.89 24.92 3.80
CA LYS A 167 -27.45 24.42 5.12
C LYS A 167 -28.55 23.61 5.83
N MET A 168 -29.82 24.01 5.67
CA MET A 168 -30.97 23.30 6.25
C MET A 168 -31.24 21.98 5.55
N ILE A 169 -31.17 21.97 4.21
CA ILE A 169 -31.30 20.73 3.42
C ILE A 169 -30.21 19.74 3.85
N ALA A 170 -28.96 20.19 3.92
CA ALA A 170 -27.85 19.34 4.34
C ALA A 170 -28.08 18.75 5.74
N LYS A 171 -28.50 19.57 6.71
CA LYS A 171 -28.82 19.14 8.08
C LYS A 171 -29.96 18.11 8.12
N GLN A 172 -31.02 18.32 7.35
CA GLN A 172 -32.19 17.42 7.31
C GLN A 172 -31.84 16.01 6.83
N PHE A 173 -30.98 15.89 5.82
CA PHE A 173 -30.51 14.59 5.33
C PHE A 173 -29.22 14.10 6.03
N GLY A 174 -28.75 14.86 7.03
CA GLY A 174 -27.52 14.61 7.76
C GLY A 174 -26.26 14.66 6.89
N ILE A 175 -26.30 15.20 5.68
CA ILE A 175 -25.16 15.23 4.77
C ILE A 175 -24.33 16.51 4.96
N THR A 176 -23.09 16.49 4.49
CA THR A 176 -22.26 17.70 4.49
C THR A 176 -22.72 18.65 3.40
N HIS A 177 -22.41 19.94 3.58
CA HIS A 177 -22.70 20.95 2.57
C HIS A 177 -21.98 20.66 1.24
N THR A 178 -20.74 20.16 1.30
CA THR A 178 -20.00 19.68 0.12
C THR A 178 -20.73 18.55 -0.60
N GLN A 179 -21.25 17.57 0.14
CA GLN A 179 -21.99 16.45 -0.44
C GLN A 179 -23.28 16.94 -1.12
N LEU A 180 -23.99 17.90 -0.52
CA LEU A 180 -25.15 18.55 -1.14
C LEU A 180 -24.77 19.28 -2.43
N ASN A 181 -23.67 20.04 -2.44
CA ASN A 181 -23.20 20.75 -3.63
C ASN A 181 -22.82 19.79 -4.77
N ARG A 182 -22.21 18.64 -4.47
CA ARG A 182 -21.92 17.60 -5.47
C ARG A 182 -23.18 16.95 -6.06
N ILE A 183 -24.25 16.83 -5.26
CA ILE A 183 -25.56 16.37 -5.75
C ILE A 183 -26.18 17.43 -6.65
N ARG A 184 -26.07 18.70 -6.26
CA ARG A 184 -26.59 19.85 -7.02
C ARG A 184 -25.88 20.03 -8.36
N SER A 185 -24.56 19.89 -8.40
CA SER A 185 -23.75 20.00 -9.63
C SER A 185 -23.86 18.78 -10.54
N GLY A 186 -24.41 17.67 -10.05
CA GLY A 186 -24.50 16.41 -10.80
C GLY A 186 -23.22 15.58 -10.79
N GLU A 187 -22.13 16.05 -10.14
CA GLU A 187 -20.89 15.28 -9.92
C GLU A 187 -21.21 13.96 -9.20
N ASN A 188 -22.10 14.01 -8.21
CA ASN A 188 -22.66 12.83 -7.56
C ASN A 188 -24.16 12.70 -7.89
N TRP A 189 -24.61 11.48 -8.18
CA TRP A 189 -26.01 11.17 -8.52
C TRP A 189 -26.54 11.91 -9.77
N GLY A 190 -25.68 12.15 -10.76
CA GLY A 190 -26.10 12.71 -12.05
C GLY A 190 -27.16 11.86 -12.78
N HIS A 191 -27.14 10.54 -12.59
CA HIS A 191 -28.11 9.60 -13.18
C HIS A 191 -29.54 9.73 -12.61
N VAL A 192 -29.72 10.25 -11.39
CA VAL A 192 -31.05 10.41 -10.78
C VAL A 192 -31.69 11.67 -11.32
N LYS A 193 -32.63 11.55 -12.25
CA LYS A 193 -33.35 12.70 -12.80
C LYS A 193 -34.65 12.96 -12.02
N LEU A 194 -35.13 14.20 -12.07
CA LEU A 194 -36.49 14.51 -11.66
C LEU A 194 -37.37 14.24 -12.88
N GLU A 195 -38.42 13.44 -12.70
CA GLU A 195 -39.54 13.44 -13.64
C GLU A 195 -40.23 14.80 -13.52
N ASP A 196 -40.49 15.43 -14.67
CA ASP A 196 -41.12 16.74 -14.77
C ASP A 196 -42.60 16.71 -14.38
#